data_AF-A0A3S5YL66-F1
#
_entry.id   AF-A0A3S5YL66-F1
#
_cell.length_a   1.000
_cell.length_b   1.000
_cell.length_c   1.000
_cell.angle_alpha   90.00
_cell.angle_beta   90.00
_cell.angle_gamma   90.00
#
_symmetry.space_group_name_H-M   'P 1'
#
loop_
_entity.id
_entity.type
_entity.pdbx_description
1 polymer ?
#
loop_
_entity_poly.entity_id
_entity_poly.type
_entity_poly.pdbx_seq_one_letter_code
_entity_poly.pdbx_strand_id
1 'polypeptide(L)'
;MRTVLNILNFVLGGFATTLAWLLATLVSIVLIFTLPLTRSCWEITKLSLLPYGNEAIHVDELNPAAKNVLMNTGGTLLNIFWLLFFGWWLCVMHIASGIAQCVTIIGIPVGIANFKIAAIALWPVGRRVVSVETARAAREANARRRFE
;
A
#
# COMPACT_ATOMS: atom_id res chain seq x y z
N MET A 1 0.30 -13.82 -17.31
CA MET A 1 0.11 -14.31 -15.92
C MET A 1 -0.41 -13.23 -14.97
N ARG A 2 0.17 -12.01 -14.92
CA ARG A 2 -0.28 -10.92 -14.01
C ARG A 2 -1.77 -10.58 -14.11
N THR A 3 -2.31 -10.52 -15.34
CA THR A 3 -3.73 -10.22 -15.58
C THR A 3 -4.67 -11.26 -14.98
N VAL A 4 -4.33 -12.54 -15.07
CA VAL A 4 -5.14 -13.62 -14.49
C VAL A 4 -5.20 -13.50 -12.97
N LEU A 5 -4.08 -13.18 -12.33
CA LEU A 5 -4.01 -12.97 -10.89
C LEU A 5 -4.78 -11.72 -10.45
N ASN A 6 -4.76 -10.63 -11.25
CA ASN A 6 -5.56 -9.43 -10.98
C ASN A 6 -7.06 -9.71 -11.12
N ILE A 7 -7.48 -10.50 -12.13
CA ILE A 7 -8.87 -10.93 -12.29
C ILE A 7 -9.29 -11.81 -11.10
N LEU A 8 -8.43 -12.74 -10.69
CA LEU A 8 -8.66 -13.60 -9.54
C LEU A 8 -8.79 -12.77 -8.25
N ASN A 9 -7.92 -11.78 -8.05
CA ASN A 9 -8.03 -10.83 -6.94
C ASN A 9 -9.39 -10.12 -6.95
N PHE A 10 -9.80 -9.59 -8.11
CA PHE A 10 -11.07 -8.88 -8.23
C PHE A 10 -12.27 -9.77 -7.83
N VAL A 11 -12.31 -11.00 -8.33
CA VAL A 11 -13.42 -11.95 -8.08
C VAL A 11 -13.41 -12.50 -6.65
N LEU A 12 -12.25 -12.79 -6.07
CA LEU A 12 -12.13 -13.41 -4.75
C LEU A 12 -12.16 -12.42 -3.57
N GLY A 13 -12.57 -11.17 -3.78
CA GLY A 13 -12.79 -10.18 -2.70
C GLY A 13 -11.87 -8.96 -2.72
N GLY A 14 -10.97 -8.85 -3.69
CA GLY A 14 -10.15 -7.65 -3.93
C GLY A 14 -10.99 -6.41 -4.24
N PHE A 15 -12.21 -6.57 -4.76
CA PHE A 15 -13.17 -5.47 -4.88
C PHE A 15 -13.55 -4.86 -3.51
N ALA A 16 -13.84 -5.71 -2.51
CA ALA A 16 -14.25 -5.25 -1.19
C ALA A 16 -13.11 -4.50 -0.47
N THR A 17 -11.89 -5.02 -0.55
CA THR A 17 -10.72 -4.36 0.04
C THR A 17 -10.37 -3.05 -0.68
N THR A 18 -10.53 -3.00 -2.00
CA THR A 18 -10.37 -1.76 -2.77
C THR A 18 -11.43 -0.73 -2.38
N LEU A 19 -12.68 -1.15 -2.17
CA LEU A 19 -13.75 -0.27 -1.73
C LEU A 19 -13.48 0.28 -0.32
N ALA A 20 -12.95 -0.53 0.59
CA ALA A 20 -12.55 -0.06 1.92
C ALA A 20 -11.49 1.05 1.84
N TRP A 21 -10.49 0.90 0.95
CA TRP A 21 -9.48 1.94 0.72
C TRP A 21 -10.03 3.18 0.01
N LEU A 22 -10.97 3.00 -0.91
CA LEU A 22 -11.66 4.11 -1.56
C LEU A 22 -12.48 4.91 -0.53
N LEU A 23 -13.22 4.23 0.34
CA LEU A 23 -13.95 4.87 1.44
C LEU A 23 -13.00 5.59 2.39
N ALA A 24 -11.88 4.97 2.76
CA ALA A 24 -10.85 5.61 3.58
C ALA A 24 -10.30 6.88 2.90
N THR A 25 -10.13 6.86 1.58
CA THR A 25 -9.74 8.03 0.79
C THR A 25 -10.81 9.12 0.87
N LEU A 26 -12.09 8.78 0.68
CA LEU A 26 -13.20 9.74 0.77
C LEU A 26 -13.33 10.35 2.17
N VAL A 27 -13.26 9.54 3.22
CA VAL A 27 -13.27 10.00 4.61
C VAL A 27 -12.09 10.95 4.84
N SER A 28 -10.90 10.63 4.32
CA SER A 28 -9.73 11.50 4.48
C SER A 28 -9.89 12.87 3.79
N ILE A 29 -10.64 12.94 2.69
CA ILE A 29 -10.95 14.17 1.98
C ILE A 29 -11.91 15.03 2.81
N VAL A 30 -12.97 14.41 3.35
CA VAL A 30 -13.98 15.09 4.18
C VAL A 30 -13.36 15.66 5.45
N LEU A 31 -12.41 14.94 6.05
CA LEU A 31 -11.84 15.33 7.32
C LEU A 31 -10.88 16.54 7.24
N ILE A 32 -10.52 17.06 6.05
CA ILE A 32 -9.64 18.22 5.78
C ILE A 32 -8.24 18.16 6.44
N PHE A 33 -8.13 17.92 7.74
CA PHE A 33 -6.87 17.74 8.47
C PHE A 33 -6.09 16.49 8.00
N THR A 34 -6.75 15.50 7.40
CA THR A 34 -6.10 14.30 6.81
C THR A 34 -5.78 14.41 5.32
N LEU A 35 -5.93 15.59 4.70
CA LEU A 35 -5.66 15.77 3.26
C LEU A 35 -4.29 15.22 2.79
N PRO A 36 -3.19 15.31 3.56
CA PRO A 36 -1.94 14.71 3.12
C PRO A 36 -1.98 13.17 3.04
N LEU A 37 -2.84 12.50 3.81
CA LEU A 37 -3.04 11.04 3.73
C LEU A 37 -3.83 10.62 2.50
N THR A 38 -4.68 11.50 1.96
CA THR A 38 -5.53 11.17 0.81
C THR A 38 -4.71 10.61 -0.34
N ARG A 39 -3.55 11.22 -0.62
CA ARG A 39 -2.64 10.74 -1.66
C ARG A 39 -2.12 9.34 -1.37
N SER A 40 -1.76 9.04 -0.13
CA SER A 40 -1.29 7.72 0.27
C SER A 40 -2.39 6.66 0.22
N CYS A 41 -3.59 6.99 0.68
CA CYS A 41 -4.74 6.09 0.60
C CYS A 41 -5.06 5.76 -0.86
N TRP A 42 -5.05 6.77 -1.74
CA TRP A 42 -5.25 6.58 -3.17
C TRP A 42 -4.20 5.68 -3.82
N GLU A 43 -2.93 5.82 -3.44
CA GLU A 43 -1.87 4.91 -3.91
C GLU A 43 -2.19 3.46 -3.51
N ILE A 44 -2.56 3.23 -2.24
CA ILE A 44 -2.86 1.89 -1.75
C ILE A 44 -4.16 1.33 -2.37
N THR A 45 -5.16 2.17 -2.65
CA THR A 45 -6.35 1.78 -3.42
C THR A 45 -5.96 1.17 -4.77
N LYS A 46 -5.04 1.82 -5.51
CA LYS A 46 -4.55 1.30 -6.79
C LYS A 46 -3.82 -0.03 -6.62
N LEU A 47 -3.03 -0.18 -5.55
CA LEU A 47 -2.35 -1.44 -5.23
C LEU A 47 -3.33 -2.54 -4.85
N SER A 48 -4.41 -2.22 -4.12
CA SER A 48 -5.44 -3.18 -3.74
C SER A 48 -6.23 -3.68 -4.95
N LEU A 49 -6.46 -2.80 -5.94
CA LEU A 49 -7.14 -3.14 -7.18
C LEU A 49 -6.25 -4.02 -8.08
N LEU A 50 -5.00 -3.62 -8.26
CA LEU A 50 -4.03 -4.26 -9.14
C LEU A 50 -2.73 -4.59 -8.39
N PRO A 51 -2.75 -5.60 -7.50
CA PRO A 51 -1.59 -5.94 -6.68
C PRO A 51 -0.47 -6.60 -7.48
N TYR A 52 -0.78 -7.25 -8.60
CA TYR A 52 0.22 -7.97 -9.37
C TYR A 52 0.82 -7.10 -10.47
N GLY A 53 2.14 -6.90 -10.38
CA GLY A 53 2.91 -6.03 -11.27
C GLY A 53 3.23 -4.66 -10.66
N ASN A 54 2.66 -4.34 -9.51
CA ASN A 54 2.91 -3.12 -8.77
C ASN A 54 3.44 -3.43 -7.37
N GLU A 55 4.23 -2.51 -6.83
CA GLU A 55 4.78 -2.61 -5.47
C GLU A 55 4.78 -1.22 -4.80
N ALA A 56 4.50 -1.19 -3.50
CA ALA A 56 4.63 0.03 -2.70
C ALA A 56 6.06 0.20 -2.18
N ILE A 57 6.75 1.22 -2.66
CA ILE A 57 8.13 1.57 -2.28
C ILE A 57 8.11 2.89 -1.53
N HIS A 58 9.05 3.08 -0.59
CA HIS A 58 9.16 4.36 0.12
C HIS A 58 9.69 5.45 -0.82
N VAL A 59 9.16 6.66 -0.73
CA VAL A 59 9.55 7.78 -1.62
C VAL A 59 11.05 8.09 -1.56
N ASP A 60 11.68 7.90 -0.40
CA ASP A 60 13.12 8.09 -0.23
C ASP A 60 13.95 7.07 -1.02
N GLU A 61 13.43 5.86 -1.22
CA GLU A 61 14.09 4.86 -2.07
C GLU A 61 13.94 5.23 -3.56
N LEU A 62 12.82 5.86 -3.94
CA LEU A 62 12.55 6.23 -5.33
C LEU A 62 13.30 7.49 -5.75
N ASN A 63 13.37 8.49 -4.87
CA ASN A 63 14.06 9.75 -5.10
C ASN A 63 14.89 10.17 -3.88
N PRO A 64 16.06 9.55 -3.67
CA PRO A 64 16.92 9.85 -2.53
C PRO A 64 17.47 11.28 -2.54
N ALA A 65 17.55 11.93 -3.71
CA ALA A 65 18.02 13.32 -3.84
C ALA A 65 17.01 14.35 -3.30
N ALA A 66 15.73 13.99 -3.23
CA ALA A 66 14.67 14.85 -2.70
C ALA A 66 14.34 14.57 -1.22
N LYS A 67 15.24 13.87 -0.50
CA LYS A 67 15.03 13.48 0.90
C LYS A 67 14.98 14.73 1.80
N ASN A 68 13.84 14.95 2.44
CA ASN A 68 13.61 16.09 3.33
C ASN A 68 13.28 15.59 4.74
N VAL A 69 14.17 15.83 5.70
CA VAL A 69 14.00 15.37 7.10
C VAL A 69 12.71 15.92 7.72
N LEU A 70 12.39 17.20 7.47
CA LEU A 70 11.17 17.82 7.97
C LEU A 70 9.90 17.11 7.47
N MET A 71 9.87 16.76 6.18
CA MET A 71 8.73 16.04 5.59
C MET A 71 8.61 14.61 6.13
N ASN A 72 9.73 13.93 6.39
CA ASN A 72 9.74 12.59 6.95
C ASN A 72 9.27 12.54 8.40
N THR A 73 9.66 13.53 9.21
CA THR A 73 9.18 13.67 10.59
C THR A 73 7.68 13.95 10.59
N GLY A 74 7.20 14.88 9.76
CA GLY A 74 5.77 15.15 9.61
C GLY A 74 4.99 13.91 9.15
N GLY A 75 5.54 13.14 8.19
CA GLY A 75 4.93 11.90 7.72
C GLY A 75 4.86 10.81 8.79
N THR A 76 5.86 10.73 9.67
CA THR A 76 5.87 9.78 10.79
C THR A 76 4.79 10.10 11.81
N LEU A 77 4.65 11.38 12.20
CA LEU A 77 3.58 11.82 13.10
C LEU A 77 2.20 11.49 12.53
N LEU A 78 2.05 11.69 11.22
CA LEU A 78 0.80 11.44 10.51
C LEU A 78 0.48 9.94 10.41
N ASN A 79 1.49 9.09 10.26
CA ASN A 79 1.32 7.64 10.37
C ASN A 79 0.91 7.20 11.78
N ILE A 80 1.49 7.79 12.84
CA ILE A 80 1.10 7.47 14.22
C ILE A 80 -0.35 7.84 14.45
N PHE A 81 -0.76 9.04 14.03
CA PHE A 81 -2.15 9.46 14.08
C PHE A 81 -3.04 8.47 13.31
N TRP A 82 -2.69 8.15 12.07
CA TRP A 82 -3.42 7.18 11.25
C TRP A 82 -3.60 5.84 11.94
N LEU A 83 -2.52 5.29 12.50
CA LEU A 83 -2.51 3.99 13.15
C LEU A 83 -3.51 3.91 14.31
N LEU A 84 -3.64 4.98 15.10
CA LEU A 84 -4.56 5.02 16.24
C LEU A 84 -6.03 5.08 15.81
N PHE A 85 -6.35 5.84 14.76
CA PHE A 85 -7.75 6.07 14.37
C PHE A 85 -8.27 5.09 13.31
N PHE A 86 -7.49 4.79 12.27
CA PHE A 86 -7.99 4.11 11.05
C PHE A 86 -7.13 2.92 10.59
N GLY A 87 -5.80 2.99 10.77
CA GLY A 87 -4.87 2.03 10.17
C GLY A 87 -4.99 0.60 10.69
N TRP A 88 -5.30 0.43 11.98
CA TRP A 88 -5.44 -0.90 12.58
C TRP A 88 -6.68 -1.64 12.07
N TRP A 89 -7.81 -0.94 11.87
CA TRP A 89 -9.02 -1.53 11.28
C TRP A 89 -8.78 -2.06 9.88
N LEU A 90 -8.13 -1.26 9.02
CA LEU A 90 -7.79 -1.67 7.66
C LEU A 90 -6.82 -2.86 7.66
N CYS A 91 -5.82 -2.86 8.54
CA CYS A 91 -4.90 -3.98 8.71
C CYS A 91 -5.65 -5.28 9.06
N VAL A 92 -6.54 -5.24 10.07
CA VAL A 92 -7.34 -6.39 10.49
C VAL A 92 -8.26 -6.87 9.36
N MET A 93 -8.92 -5.96 8.64
CA MET A 93 -9.76 -6.34 7.49
C MET A 93 -8.96 -7.05 6.38
N HIS A 94 -7.73 -6.61 6.11
CA HIS A 94 -6.86 -7.28 5.15
C HIS A 94 -6.36 -8.64 5.64
N ILE A 95 -6.02 -8.77 6.93
CA ILE A 95 -5.62 -10.04 7.52
C ILE A 95 -6.79 -11.04 7.45
N ALA A 96 -7.99 -10.62 7.87
CA ALA A 96 -9.19 -11.46 7.82
C ALA A 96 -9.53 -11.89 6.39
N SER A 97 -9.49 -10.95 5.44
CA SER A 97 -9.71 -11.23 4.01
C SER A 97 -8.64 -12.17 3.45
N GLY A 98 -7.38 -11.98 3.85
CA GLY A 98 -6.27 -12.82 3.43
C GLY A 98 -6.41 -14.26 3.93
N ILE A 99 -6.79 -14.45 5.20
CA ILE A 99 -7.06 -15.76 5.78
C ILE A 99 -8.23 -16.43 5.05
N ALA A 100 -9.34 -15.72 4.86
CA ALA A 100 -10.52 -16.24 4.16
C ALA A 100 -10.18 -16.70 2.73
N GLN A 101 -9.35 -15.93 2.01
CA GLN A 101 -8.89 -16.29 0.67
C GLN A 101 -7.93 -17.48 0.68
N CYS A 102 -7.04 -17.60 1.67
CA CYS A 102 -6.14 -18.75 1.81
C CYS A 102 -6.89 -20.07 2.04
N VAL A 103 -8.04 -20.04 2.73
CA VAL A 103 -8.89 -21.24 2.95
C VAL A 103 -9.40 -21.83 1.63
N THR A 104 -9.59 -21.01 0.59
CA THR A 104 -10.08 -21.47 -0.71
C THR A 104 -9.03 -22.21 -1.56
N ILE A 105 -7.77 -22.31 -1.10
CA ILE A 105 -6.58 -22.87 -1.79
C ILE A 105 -6.22 -22.13 -3.09
N ILE A 106 -7.17 -21.98 -4.01
CA ILE A 106 -7.06 -21.19 -5.24
C ILE A 106 -6.78 -19.71 -4.92
N GLY A 107 -7.30 -19.20 -3.79
CA GLY A 107 -7.10 -17.83 -3.34
C GLY A 107 -5.78 -17.55 -2.61
N ILE A 108 -4.93 -18.55 -2.33
CA ILE A 108 -3.62 -18.35 -1.67
C ILE A 108 -2.79 -17.20 -2.27
N PRO A 109 -2.58 -17.10 -3.60
CA PRO A 109 -1.82 -15.98 -4.16
C PRO A 109 -2.43 -14.63 -3.81
N VAL A 110 -3.77 -14.53 -3.76
CA VAL A 110 -4.52 -13.30 -3.45
C VAL A 110 -4.45 -13.00 -1.94
N GLY A 111 -4.56 -14.03 -1.10
CA GLY A 111 -4.43 -13.90 0.35
C GLY A 111 -3.05 -13.35 0.74
N ILE A 112 -1.99 -13.83 0.10
CA ILE A 112 -0.63 -13.31 0.28
C ILE A 112 -0.54 -11.82 -0.12
N ALA A 113 -1.20 -11.41 -1.20
CA ALA A 113 -1.25 -10.00 -1.58
C ALA A 113 -1.96 -9.14 -0.51
N ASN A 114 -3.05 -9.64 0.07
CA ASN A 114 -3.75 -8.97 1.16
C ASN A 114 -2.89 -8.81 2.42
N PHE A 115 -2.11 -9.83 2.81
CA PHE A 115 -1.17 -9.69 3.93
C PHE A 115 -0.08 -8.65 3.67
N LYS A 116 0.42 -8.54 2.44
CA LYS A 116 1.38 -7.48 2.06
C LYS A 116 0.76 -6.10 2.18
N ILE A 117 -0.48 -5.94 1.71
CA ILE A 117 -1.20 -4.67 1.82
C ILE A 117 -1.52 -4.35 3.29
N ALA A 118 -1.81 -5.35 4.13
CA ALA A 118 -2.04 -5.16 5.57
C ALA A 118 -0.84 -4.46 6.25
N ALA A 119 0.39 -4.89 5.94
CA ALA A 119 1.59 -4.25 6.48
C ALA A 119 1.74 -2.79 6.00
N ILE A 120 1.40 -2.52 4.74
CA ILE A 120 1.41 -1.16 4.17
C ILE A 120 0.28 -0.30 4.77
N ALA A 121 -0.84 -0.91 5.15
CA ALA A 121 -2.01 -0.24 5.73
C ALA A 121 -1.70 0.47 7.05
N LEU A 122 -0.75 -0.07 7.82
CA LEU A 122 -0.31 0.50 9.08
C LEU A 122 0.51 1.79 8.89
N TRP A 123 1.26 1.88 7.79
CA TRP A 123 2.20 2.97 7.51
C TRP A 123 2.03 3.50 6.07
N PRO A 124 0.87 4.10 5.73
CA PRO A 124 0.57 4.49 4.36
C PRO A 124 1.35 5.72 3.89
N VAL A 125 1.76 6.60 4.81
CA VAL A 125 2.43 7.86 4.47
C VAL A 125 3.85 7.59 3.97
N GLY A 126 4.22 8.28 2.88
CA GLY A 126 5.54 8.15 2.25
C GLY A 126 5.70 6.94 1.33
N ARG A 127 4.63 6.19 1.05
CA ARG A 127 4.66 5.09 0.08
C ARG A 127 4.13 5.54 -1.29
N ARG A 128 4.73 5.02 -2.36
CA ARG A 128 4.29 5.20 -3.75
C ARG A 128 4.14 3.85 -4.41
N VAL A 129 3.08 3.70 -5.20
CA VAL A 129 2.84 2.48 -5.96
C VAL A 129 3.42 2.67 -7.36
N VAL A 130 4.46 1.90 -7.64
CA VAL A 130 5.17 1.89 -8.92
C VAL A 130 5.22 0.44 -9.44
N SER A 131 5.62 0.26 -10.69
CA SER A 131 5.80 -1.09 -11.21
C SER A 131 6.94 -1.81 -10.49
N VAL A 132 6.87 -3.14 -10.42
CA VAL A 132 7.93 -3.96 -9.79
C VAL A 132 9.28 -3.74 -10.49
N GLU A 133 9.28 -3.50 -11.80
CA GLU A 133 10.48 -3.19 -12.58
C GLU A 133 11.12 -1.88 -12.12
N THR A 134 10.32 -0.82 -11.95
CA THR A 134 10.80 0.48 -11.45
C THR A 134 11.28 0.39 -10.01
N ALA A 135 10.55 -0.34 -9.14
CA ALA A 135 10.95 -0.57 -7.76
C ALA A 135 12.30 -1.30 -7.68
N ARG A 136 12.50 -2.33 -8.52
CA ARG A 136 13.76 -3.06 -8.60
C ARG A 136 14.90 -2.18 -9.09
N ALA A 137 14.70 -1.41 -10.15
CA ALA A 137 15.71 -0.49 -10.67
C ALA A 137 16.13 0.55 -9.63
N ALA A 138 15.18 1.10 -8.86
CA ALA A 138 15.47 2.03 -7.77
C ALA A 138 16.31 1.39 -6.66
N ARG A 139 15.97 0.16 -6.24
CA ARG A 139 16.75 -0.60 -5.24
C ARG A 139 18.17 -0.91 -5.72
N GLU A 140 18.33 -1.34 -6.98
CA GLU A 140 19.63 -1.62 -7.58
C GLU A 140 20.49 -0.34 -7.68
N ALA A 141 19.90 0.80 -8.07
CA ALA A 141 20.60 2.08 -8.09
C ALA A 141 21.04 2.53 -6.69
N ASN A 142 20.19 2.36 -5.67
CA ASN A 142 20.55 2.68 -4.28
C ASN A 142 21.64 1.74 -3.73
N ALA A 143 21.62 0.46 -4.10
CA ALA A 143 22.66 -0.48 -3.72
C ALA A 143 24.02 -0.06 -4.33
N ARG A 144 24.06 0.29 -5.62
CA ARG A 144 25.29 0.79 -6.27
C ARG A 144 25.86 2.02 -5.55
N ARG A 145 25.02 3.02 -5.28
CA ARG A 145 25.43 4.24 -4.55
C ARG A 145 25.96 4.00 -3.13
N ARG A 146 25.65 2.85 -2.52
CA ARG A 146 26.07 2.52 -1.16
C ARG A 146 27.44 1.83 -1.13
N PHE A 147 27.89 1.29 -2.24
CA PHE A 147 29.17 0.56 -2.37
C PHE A 147 30.16 1.25 -3.32
N GLU A 148 29.77 2.36 -3.94
CA GLU A 148 30.66 3.35 -4.57
C GLU A 148 31.14 4.36 -3.53
#